data_AF-A0A2H5X5F7-F1
#
_entry.id   AF-A0A2H5X5F7-F1
#
_cell.length_a   1.000
_cell.length_b   1.000
_cell.length_c   1.000
_cell.angle_alpha   90.00
_cell.angle_beta   90.00
_cell.angle_gamma   90.00
#
_symmetry.space_group_name_H-M   'P 1'
#
loop_
_entity.id
_entity.type
_entity.pdbx_description
1 polymer ?
#
loop_
_entity_poly.entity_id
_entity_poly.type
_entity_poly.pdbx_seq_one_letter_code
_entity_poly.pdbx_strand_id
1 'polypeptide(L)' 'MGSRTVQIHLPEGLAEALEQVVRAGWFSSEDEAILHALREFLRREQWELYEQFLLEDIEWATTLKQSHG' A
#
# COMPACT_ATOMS: atom_id res chain seq x y z
N MET A 1 7.50 -15.42 -14.28
CA MET A 1 7.55 -14.30 -13.32
C MET A 1 8.41 -14.73 -12.14
N GLY A 2 9.30 -13.87 -11.64
CA GLY A 2 10.17 -14.22 -10.51
C GLY A 2 9.43 -14.10 -9.18
N SER A 3 9.67 -15.05 -8.27
CA SER A 3 9.23 -14.97 -6.87
C SER A 3 10.44 -14.75 -5.96
N ARG A 4 10.27 -13.93 -4.93
CA ARG A 4 11.26 -13.75 -3.85
C ARG A 4 10.59 -14.12 -2.53
N THR A 5 11.25 -14.93 -1.72
CA THR A 5 10.80 -15.26 -0.37
C THR A 5 11.27 -14.19 0.61
N VAL A 6 10.38 -13.78 1.51
CA VAL A 6 10.67 -12.87 2.62
C VAL A 6 10.28 -13.60 3.91
N GLN A 7 11.16 -13.62 4.91
CA GLN A 7 10.85 -14.14 6.24
C GLN A 7 10.71 -12.96 7.21
N ILE A 8 9.64 -12.97 8.00
CA ILE A 8 9.33 -11.94 8.98
C ILE A 8 8.87 -12.58 10.28
N HIS A 9 9.14 -11.93 11.41
CA HIS A 9 8.51 -12.28 12.67
C HIS A 9 7.24 -11.47 12.83
N LEU A 10 6.10 -12.15 12.93
CA LEU A 10 4.81 -11.52 13.21
C LEU A 10 4.59 -11.46 14.73
N PRO A 11 4.14 -10.31 15.27
CA PRO A 11 3.58 -10.25 16.62
C PRO A 11 2.41 -11.23 16.75
N GLU A 12 2.30 -11.89 17.91
CA GLU A 12 1.29 -12.93 18.16
C GLU A 12 -0.13 -12.47 17.82
N GLY A 13 -0.53 -11.27 18.26
CA GLY A 13 -1.87 -10.75 17.98
C GLY A 13 -2.17 -10.54 16.49
N LEU A 14 -1.15 -10.29 15.66
CA LEU A 14 -1.33 -10.22 14.20
C LEU A 14 -1.45 -11.61 13.59
N ALA A 15 -0.69 -12.60 14.08
CA ALA A 15 -0.83 -13.98 13.66
C ALA A 15 -2.25 -14.51 14.00
N GLU A 16 -2.73 -14.27 15.21
CA GLU A 16 -4.09 -14.63 15.63
C GLU A 16 -5.17 -13.97 14.75
N ALA A 17 -5.00 -12.68 14.43
CA ALA A 17 -5.93 -11.97 13.55
C ALA A 17 -5.93 -12.54 12.13
N LEU A 18 -4.75 -12.94 11.62
CA LEU A 18 -4.58 -13.55 10.31
C LEU A 18 -5.27 -14.92 10.25
N GLU A 19 -5.11 -15.74 11.27
CA GLU A 19 -5.83 -17.01 11.37
C GLU A 19 -7.35 -16.80 11.43
N GLN A 20 -7.82 -15.77 12.14
CA GLN A 20 -9.25 -15.48 12.27
C GLN A 20 -9.89 -15.15 10.91
N VAL A 21 -9.22 -14.35 10.06
CA VAL A 21 -9.78 -13.99 8.75
C VAL A 21 -9.85 -15.18 7.81
N VAL A 22 -8.90 -16.11 7.91
CA VAL A 22 -8.93 -17.38 7.17
C VAL A 22 -10.03 -18.29 7.70
N ARG A 23 -10.14 -18.46 9.02
CA ARG A 23 -11.20 -19.26 9.66
C ARG A 23 -12.61 -18.75 9.34
N ALA A 24 -12.76 -17.43 9.22
CA ALA A 24 -14.02 -16.80 8.84
C ALA A 24 -14.32 -16.89 7.33
N GLY A 25 -13.41 -17.46 6.52
CA GLY A 25 -13.61 -17.70 5.10
C GLY A 25 -13.40 -16.49 4.19
N TRP A 26 -12.80 -15.41 4.71
CA TRP A 26 -12.47 -14.23 3.89
C TRP A 26 -11.30 -14.48 2.94
N PHE A 27 -10.39 -15.37 3.33
CA PHE A 27 -9.23 -15.79 2.55
C PHE A 27 -9.05 -17.30 2.65
N SER A 28 -8.46 -17.91 1.62
CA SER A 28 -8.21 -19.34 1.55
C SER A 28 -6.97 -19.78 2.33
N SER A 29 -6.04 -18.85 2.57
CA SER A 29 -4.83 -19.07 3.37
C SER A 29 -4.29 -17.77 3.96
N GLU A 30 -3.41 -17.91 4.96
CA GLU A 30 -2.66 -16.81 5.56
C GLU A 30 -1.78 -16.09 4.53
N ASP A 31 -1.11 -16.85 3.65
CA ASP A 31 -0.30 -16.31 2.56
C ASP A 31 -1.12 -15.44 1.61
N GLU A 32 -2.35 -15.86 1.28
CA GLU A 32 -3.26 -15.09 0.43
C GLU A 32 -3.62 -13.76 1.10
N ALA A 33 -3.98 -13.80 2.39
CA ALA A 33 -4.30 -12.62 3.16
C ALA A 33 -3.10 -11.65 3.29
N ILE A 34 -1.89 -12.16 3.52
CA ILE A 34 -0.67 -11.35 3.58
C ILE A 34 -0.39 -10.70 2.23
N LEU A 35 -0.45 -11.46 1.13
CA LEU A 35 -0.21 -10.92 -0.21
C LEU A 35 -1.27 -9.88 -0.59
N HIS A 36 -2.52 -10.10 -0.21
CA HIS A 36 -3.59 -9.13 -0.41
C HIS A 36 -3.32 -7.83 0.36
N ALA A 37 -3.00 -7.92 1.65
CA ALA A 37 -2.69 -6.76 2.48
C ALA A 37 -1.48 -5.97 1.96
N LEU A 38 -0.40 -6.67 1.56
CA LEU A 38 0.80 -6.02 1.02
C LEU A 38 0.51 -5.29 -0.29
N ARG A 39 -0.29 -5.89 -1.19
CA ARG A 39 -0.71 -5.23 -2.44
C ARG A 39 -1.56 -4.00 -2.17
N GLU A 40 -2.53 -4.09 -1.25
CA GLU A 40 -3.38 -2.96 -0.91
C GLU A 40 -2.59 -1.82 -0.26
N PHE A 41 -1.65 -2.15 0.63
CA PHE A 41 -0.74 -1.18 1.22
C PHE A 41 0.09 -0.47 0.14
N LEU A 42 0.84 -1.22 -0.67
CA LEU A 42 1.68 -0.64 -1.72
C LEU A 42 0.89 0.16 -2.75
N ARG A 43 -0.35 -0.27 -3.06
CA ARG A 43 -1.25 0.49 -3.91
C ARG A 43 -1.57 1.83 -3.24
N ARG A 44 -2.05 1.85 -1.99
CA ARG A 44 -2.42 3.11 -1.30
C ARG A 44 -1.25 4.10 -1.24
N GLU A 45 -0.08 3.64 -0.82
CA GLU A 45 1.13 4.48 -0.70
C GLU A 45 1.57 5.05 -2.06
N GLN A 46 1.47 4.27 -3.14
CA GLN A 46 1.77 4.78 -4.49
C GLN A 46 0.81 5.89 -4.90
N TRP A 47 -0.48 5.77 -4.57
CA TRP A 47 -1.47 6.78 -4.93
C TRP A 47 -1.25 8.09 -4.16
N GLU A 48 -0.93 8.02 -2.86
CA GLU A 48 -0.60 9.21 -2.06
C GLU A 48 0.63 9.93 -2.60
N LEU A 49 1.66 9.18 -3.02
CA LEU A 49 2.85 9.76 -3.63
C LEU A 49 2.55 10.42 -4.99
N TYR A 50 1.70 9.79 -5.82
CA TYR A 50 1.28 10.38 -7.10
C TYR A 50 0.42 11.64 -6.91
N GLU A 51 -0.46 11.66 -5.92
CA GLU A 51 -1.27 12.84 -5.59
C GLU A 51 -0.39 14.01 -5.16
N GLN A 52 0.61 13.76 -4.30
CA GLN A 52 1.55 14.79 -3.87
C GLN A 52 2.34 15.37 -5.05
N PHE A 53 2.89 14.53 -5.93
CA PHE A 53 3.61 15.01 -7.11
C PHE A 53 2.74 15.82 -8.07
N LEU A 54 1.48 15.42 -8.27
CA LEU A 54 0.55 16.16 -9.12
C LEU A 54 0.23 17.55 -8.54
N LEU A 55 0.06 17.66 -7.22
CA LEU A 55 -0.16 18.93 -6.55
C LEU A 55 1.05 19.85 -6.65
N GLU A 56 2.26 19.32 -6.45
CA GLU A 56 3.51 20.07 -6.58
C GLU A 56 3.69 20.63 -8.01
N ASP A 57 3.34 19.86 -9.04
CA ASP A 57 3.37 20.31 -10.44
C ASP A 57 2.37 21.46 -10.71
N ILE A 58 1.16 21.40 -10.14
CA ILE A 58 0.14 22.45 -10.27
C ILE A 58 0.57 23.74 -9.56
N GLU A 59 1.12 23.63 -8.35
CA GLU A 59 1.62 24.77 -7.57
C GLU A 59 2.77 25.47 -8.29
N TRP A 60 3.70 24.71 -8.85
CA TRP A 60 4.78 25.24 -9.67
C TRP A 60 4.27 26.01 -10.88
N ALA A 61 3.33 25.43 -11.64
CA ALA A 61 2.73 26.08 -12.82
C ALA A 61 1.97 27.38 -12.45
N THR A 62 1.30 27.37 -11.29
CA THR A 62 0.54 28.54 -10.80
C THR A 62 1.48 29.67 -10.36
N THR A 63 2.59 29.33 -9.71
CA THR A 63 3.62 30.29 -9.28
C THR A 63 4.31 30.97 -10.47
N LEU A 64 4.60 30.22 -11.53
CA LEU A 64 5.18 30.78 -12.76
C LEU A 64 4.24 31.73 -13.48
N LYS A 65 2.94 31.47 -13.46
CA LYS A 65 1.92 32.34 -14.06
C LYS A 65 1.78 33.67 -13.32
N GLN A 66 2.04 33.70 -12.01
CA GLN A 66 1.99 34.93 -11.21
C GLN A 66 3.27 35.77 -11.27
N SER A 67 4.42 35.18 -11.59
CA SER A 67 5.70 35.91 -11.69
C SER A 67 5.93 36.63 -13.02
N HIS A 68 5.11 36.34 -14.03
CA HIS A 68 5.18 36.94 -15.39
C HIS A 68 3.94 37.79 -15.74
N GLY A 69 3.24 38.33 -14.73
CA GLY A 69 2.10 39.23 -14.89
C GLY A 69 2.42 40.67 -14.51
#